data_AF-A0AA88JGI4-F1
#
_entry.id   AF-A0AA88JGI4-F1
#
_cell.length_a   1.000
_cell.length_b   1.000
_cell.length_c   1.000
_cell.angle_alpha   90.00
_cell.angle_beta   90.00
_cell.angle_gamma   90.00
#
_symmetry.space_group_name_H-M   'P 1'
#
loop_
_entity.id
_entity.type
_entity.pdbx_description
1 polymer ?
#
loop_
_entity_poly.entity_id
_entity_poly.type
_entity_poly.pdbx_seq_one_letter_code
_entity_poly.pdbx_strand_id
1 'polypeptide(L)'
;MEWCPRMDVAESGRTYVITVEIPGVSVKDIRVEIDEKKLTVAGKRSTQYLKVAGCANETTSAYLRREIVQGPYEVVWPLPANVNKECVSAEFV
;
A
#
# COMPACT_ATOMS: atom_id res chain seq x y z
N MET A 1 0.30 -16.18 2.89
CA MET A 1 -0.86 -15.29 2.67
C MET A 1 -0.29 -13.96 2.23
N GLU A 2 -0.55 -13.58 0.99
CA GLU A 2 -0.17 -12.26 0.48
C GLU A 2 -1.24 -11.26 0.94
N TRP A 3 -0.81 -10.11 1.44
CA TRP A 3 -1.74 -9.03 1.77
C TRP A 3 -2.08 -8.31 0.47
N CYS A 4 -3.37 -8.23 0.14
CA CYS A 4 -3.87 -7.43 -0.97
C CYS A 4 -4.58 -6.19 -0.42
N PRO A 5 -3.92 -5.02 -0.40
CA PRO A 5 -4.53 -3.75 -0.02
C PRO A 5 -5.81 -3.49 -0.83
N ARG A 6 -6.76 -2.80 -0.21
CA ARG A 6 -7.99 -2.38 -0.87
C ARG A 6 -7.71 -1.14 -1.69
N MET A 7 -8.39 -1.02 -2.83
CA MET A 7 -8.23 0.09 -3.76
C MET A 7 -9.58 0.53 -4.29
N ASP A 8 -9.79 1.84 -4.32
CA ASP A 8 -10.89 2.50 -4.98
C ASP A 8 -10.37 3.30 -6.18
N VAL A 9 -11.19 3.35 -7.23
CA VAL A 9 -10.88 4.07 -8.47
C VAL A 9 -12.07 4.94 -8.83
N ALA A 10 -11.85 6.24 -8.94
CA ALA A 10 -12.84 7.20 -9.36
C ALA A 10 -12.41 7.87 -10.67
N GLU A 11 -13.34 8.00 -11.60
CA GLU A 11 -13.18 8.82 -12.80
C GLU A 11 -13.82 10.19 -12.57
N SER A 12 -13.05 11.26 -12.79
CA SER A 12 -13.51 12.63 -12.63
C SER A 12 -13.18 13.45 -13.88
N GLY A 13 -14.06 13.36 -14.89
CA GLY A 13 -13.99 14.13 -16.11
C GLY A 13 -12.81 13.73 -17.02
N ARG A 14 -11.61 14.24 -16.73
CA ARG A 14 -10.38 13.95 -17.50
C ARG A 14 -9.28 13.32 -16.66
N THR A 15 -9.55 13.02 -15.40
CA THR A 15 -8.58 12.44 -14.47
C THR A 15 -9.14 11.18 -13.82
N TYR A 16 -8.22 10.28 -13.45
CA TYR A 16 -8.51 9.14 -12.61
C TYR A 16 -7.86 9.37 -11.26
N VAL A 17 -8.61 9.14 -10.19
CA VAL A 17 -8.12 9.21 -8.81
C VAL A 17 -8.16 7.80 -8.24
N ILE A 18 -7.01 7.35 -7.75
CA ILE A 18 -6.84 6.01 -7.21
C ILE A 18 -6.46 6.15 -5.74
N THR A 19 -7.20 5.49 -4.87
CA THR A 19 -6.97 5.50 -3.43
C THR A 19 -6.70 4.09 -2.98
N VAL A 20 -5.57 3.86 -2.27
CA VAL A 20 -5.16 2.53 -1.82
C VAL A 20 -4.97 2.55 -0.30
N GLU A 21 -5.61 1.64 0.41
CA GLU A 21 -5.53 1.54 1.87
C GLU A 21 -4.28 0.75 2.30
N ILE A 22 -3.22 1.44 2.68
CA ILE A 22 -1.95 0.83 3.08
C ILE A 22 -1.55 1.23 4.52
N PRO A 23 -2.34 0.84 5.55
CA PRO A 23 -2.10 1.25 6.93
C PRO A 23 -0.79 0.69 7.49
N GLY A 24 -0.07 1.54 8.24
CA GLY A 24 1.13 1.14 8.98
C GLY A 24 2.32 0.79 8.09
N VAL A 25 2.38 1.34 6.88
CA VAL A 25 3.54 1.26 5.99
C VAL A 25 4.15 2.66 5.87
N SER A 26 5.47 2.76 5.92
CA SER A 26 6.18 4.03 5.71
C SER A 26 6.15 4.37 4.22
N VAL A 27 6.04 5.65 3.86
CA VAL A 27 6.13 6.11 2.46
C VAL A 27 7.37 5.57 1.75
N LYS A 28 8.49 5.42 2.48
CA LYS A 28 9.76 4.88 1.95
C LYS A 28 9.67 3.41 1.52
N ASP A 29 8.71 2.68 2.07
CA ASP A 29 8.47 1.25 1.80
C ASP A 29 7.39 1.05 0.71
N ILE A 30 6.87 2.15 0.13
CA ILE A 30 5.85 2.14 -0.93
C ILE A 30 6.53 2.45 -2.26
N ARG A 31 6.34 1.55 -3.23
CA ARG A 31 6.79 1.70 -4.61
C ARG A 31 5.57 1.83 -5.52
N VAL A 32 5.50 2.94 -6.25
CA VAL A 32 4.47 3.19 -7.24
C VAL A 32 5.13 3.21 -8.62
N GLU A 33 4.64 2.38 -9.52
CA GLU A 33 5.13 2.28 -10.89
C GLU A 33 3.99 2.37 -11.88
N ILE A 34 4.22 3.08 -12.98
CA ILE A 34 3.28 3.15 -14.08
C ILE A 34 3.94 2.68 -15.36
N ASP A 35 3.28 1.76 -16.07
CA ASP A 35 3.71 1.28 -17.39
C ASP A 35 2.63 1.58 -18.46
N GLU A 36 2.79 1.01 -19.66
CA GLU A 36 1.83 1.18 -20.77
C GLU A 36 0.42 0.69 -20.49
N LYS A 37 0.26 -0.26 -19.59
CA LYS A 37 -0.97 -1.02 -19.40
C LYS A 37 -1.48 -0.99 -17.98
N LYS A 38 -0.65 -0.65 -17.00
CA LYS A 38 -1.03 -0.72 -15.58
C LYS A 38 -0.29 0.27 -14.68
N LEU A 39 -0.98 0.69 -13.64
CA LEU A 39 -0.41 1.23 -12.42
C LEU A 39 -0.19 0.07 -11.43
N THR A 40 0.99 -0.03 -10.85
CA THR A 40 1.34 -1.01 -9.83
C THR A 40 1.74 -0.28 -8.56
N VAL A 41 1.09 -0.63 -7.44
CA VAL A 41 1.46 -0.19 -6.09
C VAL A 41 1.92 -1.41 -5.33
N ALA A 42 3.21 -1.45 -5.01
CA ALA A 42 3.84 -2.57 -4.34
C ALA A 42 4.68 -2.11 -3.15
N GLY A 43 4.94 -3.02 -2.23
CA GLY A 43 5.77 -2.73 -1.08
C GLY A 43 5.80 -3.88 -0.09
N LYS A 44 6.30 -3.60 1.11
CA LYS A 44 6.34 -4.58 2.19
C LYS A 44 5.92 -3.96 3.50
N ARG A 45 4.93 -4.54 4.15
CA ARG A 45 4.55 -4.17 5.51
C ARG A 45 5.47 -4.87 6.50
N SER A 46 6.32 -4.09 7.18
CA SER A 46 7.25 -4.63 8.18
C SER A 46 6.56 -5.02 9.48
N THR A 47 7.24 -5.82 10.28
CA THR A 47 6.77 -6.29 11.60
C THR A 47 7.21 -5.37 12.74
N GLN A 48 8.11 -4.41 12.45
CA GLN A 48 8.86 -3.64 13.43
C GLN A 48 7.97 -2.67 14.23
N TYR A 49 6.89 -2.17 13.63
CA TYR A 49 5.94 -1.27 14.28
C TYR A 49 5.07 -1.96 15.36
N LEU A 50 5.17 -3.29 15.48
CA LEU A 50 4.32 -4.10 16.37
C LEU A 50 5.07 -4.68 17.58
N LYS A 51 6.25 -4.16 17.93
CA LYS A 51 6.64 -4.22 19.34
C LYS A 51 5.57 -3.41 20.08
N VAL A 52 4.82 -4.04 20.97
CA VAL A 52 3.82 -3.35 21.80
C VAL A 52 4.55 -2.19 22.46
N ALA A 53 4.14 -0.96 22.12
CA ALA A 53 4.76 0.25 22.66
C ALA A 53 4.70 0.20 24.19
N GLY A 54 5.85 -0.07 24.82
CA GLY A 54 5.97 -0.25 26.28
C GLY A 54 6.82 -1.45 26.73
N CYS A 55 7.08 -2.45 25.89
CA CYS A 55 7.90 -3.61 26.27
C CYS A 55 9.31 -3.51 25.67
N ALA A 56 10.21 -2.83 26.38
CA ALA A 56 11.63 -2.74 26.03
C ALA A 56 12.40 -4.06 26.26
N ASN A 57 11.82 -4.99 27.02
CA ASN A 57 12.45 -6.27 27.37
C ASN A 57 11.81 -7.40 26.57
N GLU A 58 12.64 -8.16 25.85
CA GLU A 58 12.33 -9.04 24.73
C GLU A 58 11.47 -10.29 25.06
N THR A 59 10.79 -10.33 26.21
CA THR A 59 10.13 -11.55 26.72
C THR A 59 8.61 -11.44 26.90
N THR A 60 7.98 -10.26 26.76
CA THR A 60 6.56 -10.06 27.17
C THR A 60 5.61 -9.47 26.13
N SER A 61 6.04 -9.29 24.88
CA SER A 61 5.11 -8.86 23.80
C SER A 61 4.41 -10.07 23.16
N ALA A 62 3.61 -10.80 23.93
CA ALA A 62 2.80 -11.89 23.38
C ALA A 62 1.52 -11.30 22.78
N TYR A 63 1.31 -11.49 21.46
CA TYR A 63 0.03 -11.16 20.84
C TYR A 63 -1.06 -12.06 21.43
N LEU A 64 -2.14 -11.47 21.97
CA LEU A 64 -3.32 -12.24 22.36
C LEU A 64 -4.10 -12.74 21.13
N ARG A 65 -4.12 -11.95 20.05
CA ARG A 65 -4.72 -12.26 18.77
C ARG A 65 -4.02 -11.47 17.67
N ARG A 66 -3.87 -12.07 16.48
CA ARG A 66 -3.21 -11.44 15.34
C ARG A 66 -4.00 -11.70 14.06
N GLU A 67 -4.59 -10.65 13.52
CA GLU A 67 -5.40 -10.71 12.28
C GLU A 67 -4.81 -9.87 11.15
N ILE A 68 -3.95 -8.91 11.51
CA ILE A 68 -3.29 -8.03 10.55
C ILE A 68 -2.26 -8.86 9.77
N VAL A 69 -2.50 -8.99 8.46
CA VAL A 69 -1.60 -9.67 7.55
C VAL A 69 -0.36 -8.81 7.31
N GLN A 70 0.79 -9.48 7.24
CA GLN A 70 2.09 -8.86 7.02
C GLN A 70 2.75 -9.51 5.83
N GLY A 71 3.70 -8.80 5.23
CA GLY A 71 4.49 -9.32 4.13
C GLY A 71 4.46 -8.38 2.92
N PRO A 72 4.93 -8.90 1.77
CA PRO A 72 4.82 -8.17 0.52
C PRO A 72 3.35 -7.98 0.17
N TYR A 73 3.07 -6.86 -0.49
CA TYR A 73 1.80 -6.58 -1.10
C TYR A 73 2.00 -6.03 -2.51
N GLU A 74 1.03 -6.31 -3.37
CA GLU A 74 0.93 -5.74 -4.71
C GLU A 74 -0.54 -5.48 -5.03
N VAL A 75 -0.82 -4.29 -5.55
CA VAL A 75 -2.10 -3.92 -6.12
C VAL A 75 -1.86 -3.38 -7.51
N VAL A 76 -2.65 -3.85 -8.47
CA VAL A 76 -2.53 -3.48 -9.87
C VAL A 76 -3.85 -2.90 -10.36
N TRP A 77 -3.78 -1.75 -11.01
CA TRP A 77 -4.90 -1.19 -11.76
C TRP A 77 -4.56 -1.12 -13.25
N PRO A 78 -5.31 -1.80 -14.12
CA PRO A 78 -5.17 -1.66 -15.57
C PRO A 78 -5.53 -0.23 -16.01
N LEU A 79 -4.61 0.42 -16.71
CA LEU A 79 -4.81 1.77 -17.22
C LEU A 79 -5.72 1.74 -18.46
N PRO A 80 -6.68 2.66 -18.56
CA PRO A 80 -7.35 2.98 -19.80
C PRO A 80 -6.37 3.45 -20.88
N ALA A 81 -6.66 3.18 -22.16
CA ALA A 81 -5.76 3.49 -23.27
C ALA A 81 -5.48 5.00 -23.47
N ASN A 82 -6.27 5.87 -22.85
CA ASN A 82 -6.19 7.33 -22.98
C ASN A 82 -5.42 8.02 -21.84
N VAL A 83 -4.72 7.27 -20.97
CA VAL A 83 -3.99 7.85 -19.84
C VAL A 83 -2.68 8.52 -20.30
N ASN A 84 -2.50 9.79 -19.94
CA ASN A 84 -1.22 10.47 -20.06
C ASN A 84 -0.33 10.15 -18.85
N LYS A 85 0.75 9.40 -19.08
CA LYS A 85 1.68 8.94 -18.04
C LYS A 85 2.65 10.01 -17.56
N GLU A 86 2.83 11.09 -18.32
CA GLU A 86 3.74 12.18 -17.96
C GLU A 86 3.13 13.12 -16.91
N CYS A 87 1.80 13.08 -16.74
CA CYS A 87 1.06 13.91 -15.80
C CYS A 87 0.47 13.08 -14.65
N VAL A 88 1.31 12.28 -13.99
CA VAL A 88 0.91 11.48 -12.83
C VAL A 88 1.44 12.12 -11.55
N SER A 89 0.61 12.16 -10.51
CA SER A 89 1.00 12.62 -9.17
C SER A 89 0.48 11.64 -8.12
N ALA A 90 1.19 11.54 -6.99
CA ALA A 90 0.82 10.69 -5.88
C ALA A 90 1.07 11.43 -4.57
N GLU A 91 0.15 11.27 -3.62
CA GLU A 91 0.24 11.82 -2.28
C GLU A 91 -0.06 10.71 -1.27
N PHE A 92 0.67 10.70 -0.15
CA PHE A 92 0.41 9.81 0.97
C PHE A 92 -0.09 10.65 2.14
N VAL A 93 -1.30 10.34 2.61
CA VAL A 93 -2.02 11.08 3.65
C VAL A 93 -2.03 10.27 4.95
#